data_AF-A0A137QR32-F1
#
_entry.id   AF-A0A137QR32-F1
#
_cell.length_a   1.000
_cell.length_b   1.000
_cell.length_c   1.000
_cell.angle_alpha   90.00
_cell.angle_beta   90.00
_cell.angle_gamma   90.00
#
_symmetry.space_group_name_H-M   'P 1'
#
loop_
_entity.id
_entity.type
_entity.pdbx_description
1 polymer ?
#
loop_
_entity_poly.entity_id
_entity_poly.type
_entity_poly.pdbx_seq_one_letter_code
_entity_poly.pdbx_strand_id
1 'polypeptide(L)'
;MSSPSSPIAAPAATLKYYDPVPPPPSITFPISPIPKNPLGEGKHIRTAAALIIGDEILNGKTHDRNSHVFAQYCFENGVDLKRIEVVPDDEAEM
;
A
#
# COMPACT_ATOMS: atom_id res chain seq x y z
N MET A 1 -27.85 66.73 3.52
CA MET A 1 -26.57 66.95 4.23
C MET A 1 -25.86 65.62 4.31
N SER A 2 -24.78 65.50 3.52
CA SER A 2 -23.93 64.31 3.42
C SER A 2 -23.27 63.96 4.74
N SER A 3 -23.21 62.68 5.05
CA SER A 3 -22.08 62.06 5.75
C SER A 3 -22.13 60.55 5.52
N PRO A 4 -21.26 59.97 4.67
CA PRO A 4 -20.95 58.55 4.76
C PRO A 4 -20.03 58.32 5.97
N SER A 5 -20.42 57.48 6.92
CA SER A 5 -19.51 57.02 7.98
C SER A 5 -18.50 56.03 7.39
N SER A 6 -17.23 56.27 7.76
CA SER A 6 -16.02 55.66 7.26
C SER A 6 -16.01 54.12 7.30
N PRO A 7 -15.29 53.44 6.38
CA PRO A 7 -15.03 52.02 6.52
C PRO A 7 -14.08 51.78 7.70
N ILE A 8 -14.42 50.81 8.54
CA ILE A 8 -13.55 50.26 9.59
C ILE A 8 -12.30 49.67 8.92
N ALA A 9 -11.12 50.18 9.32
CA ALA A 9 -9.85 49.61 8.90
C ALA A 9 -9.68 48.22 9.53
N ALA A 10 -9.50 47.19 8.70
CA ALA A 10 -9.12 45.86 9.17
C ALA A 10 -7.70 45.91 9.78
N PRO A 11 -7.42 45.19 10.87
CA PRO A 11 -6.09 45.20 11.47
C PRO A 11 -5.08 44.54 10.50
N ALA A 12 -3.95 45.21 10.27
CA ALA A 12 -2.85 44.69 9.49
C ALA A 12 -2.30 43.42 10.17
N ALA A 13 -2.48 42.27 9.54
CA ALA A 13 -1.88 41.03 9.99
C ALA A 13 -0.35 41.15 9.91
N THR A 14 0.32 41.07 11.06
CA THR A 14 1.78 41.01 11.12
C THR A 14 2.26 39.70 10.47
N LEU A 15 2.83 39.80 9.27
CA LEU A 15 3.50 38.68 8.59
C LEU A 15 4.65 38.19 9.48
N LYS A 16 4.53 36.98 10.03
CA LYS A 16 5.66 36.31 10.66
C LYS A 16 6.61 35.85 9.56
N TYR A 17 7.80 36.46 9.50
CA TYR A 17 8.89 35.98 8.66
C TYR A 17 9.38 34.65 9.25
N TYR A 18 9.14 33.56 8.53
CA TYR A 18 9.76 32.26 8.82
C TYR A 18 11.07 32.19 8.03
N ASP A 19 12.18 31.87 8.70
CA ASP A 19 13.43 31.59 8.01
C ASP A 19 13.24 30.39 7.06
N PRO A 20 13.85 30.40 5.86
CA PRO A 20 13.77 29.29 4.94
C PRO A 20 14.42 28.06 5.57
N VAL A 21 13.64 26.98 5.72
CA VAL A 21 14.14 25.68 6.18
C VAL A 21 15.23 25.20 5.21
N PRO A 22 16.44 24.82 5.69
CA PRO A 22 17.49 24.34 4.81
C PRO A 22 17.01 23.08 4.06
N PRO A 23 17.41 22.92 2.79
CA PRO A 23 17.03 21.75 2.02
C PRO A 23 17.54 20.49 2.71
N PRO A 24 16.73 19.42 2.74
CA PRO A 24 17.16 18.17 3.36
C PRO A 24 18.42 17.64 2.67
N PRO A 25 19.33 17.00 3.42
CA PRO A 25 20.54 16.43 2.83
C PRO A 25 20.17 15.37 1.78
N SER A 26 20.80 15.46 0.61
CA SER A 26 20.59 14.51 -0.49
C SER A 26 21.31 13.19 -0.18
N ILE A 27 20.62 12.28 0.52
CA ILE A 27 21.12 10.92 0.78
C ILE A 27 20.86 10.08 -0.48
N THR A 28 21.94 9.69 -1.17
CA THR A 28 21.86 8.74 -2.30
C THR A 28 22.62 7.47 -1.93
N PHE A 29 21.91 6.35 -1.89
CA PHE A 29 22.50 5.03 -1.69
C PHE A 29 22.98 4.45 -3.02
N PRO A 30 24.04 3.62 -3.04
CA PRO A 30 24.40 2.87 -4.23
C PRO A 30 23.27 1.90 -4.61
N ILE A 31 22.87 1.92 -5.88
CA ILE A 31 21.86 1.01 -6.41
C ILE A 31 22.42 -0.41 -6.39
N SER A 32 21.70 -1.35 -5.77
CA SER A 32 22.06 -2.76 -5.84
C SER A 32 21.84 -3.32 -7.25
N PRO A 33 22.70 -4.22 -7.75
CA PRO A 33 22.48 -4.86 -9.04
C PRO A 33 21.22 -5.71 -8.99
N ILE A 34 20.39 -5.62 -10.03
CA ILE A 34 19.22 -6.48 -10.19
C ILE A 34 19.72 -7.91 -10.45
N PRO A 35 19.35 -8.90 -9.62
CA PRO A 35 19.77 -10.28 -9.83
C PRO A 35 19.24 -10.81 -11.17
N LYS A 36 20.02 -11.68 -11.81
CA LYS A 36 19.59 -12.34 -13.05
C LYS A 36 18.33 -13.15 -12.78
N ASN A 37 17.36 -13.03 -13.70
CA ASN A 37 16.14 -13.82 -13.61
C ASN A 37 16.47 -15.32 -13.73
N PRO A 38 16.15 -16.15 -12.71
CA PRO A 38 16.44 -17.58 -12.75
C PRO A 38 15.68 -18.32 -13.88
N LEU A 39 14.61 -17.73 -14.42
CA LEU A 39 13.83 -18.31 -15.51
C LEU A 39 14.37 -17.93 -16.91
N GLY A 40 15.33 -17.00 -16.98
CA GLY A 40 15.83 -16.40 -18.22
C GLY A 40 15.08 -15.12 -18.61
N GLU A 41 15.65 -14.37 -19.56
CA GLU A 41 15.08 -13.09 -20.01
C GLU A 41 13.69 -13.27 -20.65
N GLY A 42 12.78 -12.35 -20.36
CA GLY A 42 11.39 -12.37 -20.87
C GLY A 42 10.46 -13.41 -20.23
N LYS A 43 10.96 -14.32 -19.38
CA LYS A 43 10.12 -15.28 -18.66
C LYS A 43 9.71 -14.74 -17.30
N HIS A 44 8.45 -14.89 -16.96
CA HIS A 44 7.87 -14.47 -15.69
C HIS A 44 7.18 -15.66 -15.03
N ILE A 45 7.01 -15.58 -13.71
CA ILE A 45 6.16 -16.51 -12.97
C ILE A 45 4.73 -16.35 -13.50
N ARG A 46 4.10 -17.46 -13.85
CA ARG A 46 2.74 -17.49 -14.42
C ARG A 46 1.73 -18.24 -13.56
N THR A 47 2.17 -18.81 -12.44
CA THR A 47 1.32 -19.63 -11.59
C THR A 47 1.52 -19.26 -10.13
N ALA A 48 0.45 -19.34 -9.35
CA ALA A 48 0.47 -19.11 -7.91
C ALA A 48 -0.32 -20.18 -7.15
N ALA A 49 -0.09 -20.25 -5.85
CA ALA A 49 -0.95 -20.90 -4.88
C ALA A 49 -1.13 -19.96 -3.67
N ALA A 50 -2.25 -20.07 -2.97
CA ALA A 50 -2.51 -19.30 -1.75
C ALA A 50 -2.70 -20.25 -0.56
N LEU A 51 -2.10 -19.89 0.57
CA LEU A 51 -2.32 -20.52 1.86
C LEU A 51 -2.98 -19.50 2.78
N ILE A 52 -4.20 -19.81 3.22
CA ILE A 52 -4.94 -19.03 4.20
C ILE A 52 -4.80 -19.73 5.54
N ILE A 53 -4.39 -18.98 6.55
CA ILE A 53 -4.17 -19.49 7.92
C ILE A 53 -5.18 -18.80 8.82
N GLY A 54 -5.95 -19.58 9.57
CA GLY A 54 -6.89 -19.05 10.55
C GLY A 54 -8.09 -19.95 10.77
N ASP A 55 -8.30 -20.34 12.02
CA ASP A 55 -9.39 -21.20 12.44
C ASP A 55 -10.76 -20.65 12.10
N GLU A 56 -11.01 -19.34 12.20
CA GLU A 56 -12.33 -18.77 11.90
C GLU A 56 -12.73 -18.93 10.44
N ILE A 57 -11.75 -18.95 9.54
CA ILE A 57 -11.99 -19.19 8.11
C ILE A 57 -12.15 -20.70 7.89
N LEU A 58 -11.31 -21.51 8.54
CA LEU A 58 -11.36 -22.97 8.45
C LEU A 58 -12.67 -23.55 8.95
N ASN A 59 -13.18 -23.07 10.10
CA ASN A 59 -14.43 -23.53 10.70
C ASN A 59 -15.68 -22.80 10.17
N GLY A 60 -15.52 -21.87 9.22
CA GLY A 60 -16.61 -21.18 8.55
C GLY A 60 -17.32 -20.11 9.38
N LYS A 61 -16.79 -19.69 10.54
CA LYS A 61 -17.30 -18.55 11.31
C LYS A 61 -17.16 -17.23 10.52
N THR A 62 -16.12 -17.13 9.70
CA THR A 62 -15.83 -15.95 8.90
C THR A 62 -15.74 -16.32 7.42
N HIS A 63 -16.37 -15.52 6.55
CA HIS A 63 -16.26 -15.71 5.11
C HIS A 63 -14.87 -15.27 4.62
N ASP A 64 -14.17 -16.15 3.91
CA ASP A 64 -12.90 -15.85 3.29
C ASP A 64 -13.03 -14.74 2.23
N ARG A 65 -12.43 -13.57 2.50
CA ARG A 65 -12.29 -12.49 1.52
C ARG A 65 -10.90 -12.43 0.89
N ASN A 66 -9.91 -12.99 1.56
CA ASN A 66 -8.51 -12.88 1.18
C ASN A 66 -8.26 -13.68 -0.10
N SER A 67 -8.76 -14.92 -0.15
CA SER A 67 -8.66 -15.76 -1.35
C SER A 67 -9.31 -15.13 -2.56
N HIS A 68 -10.47 -14.48 -2.37
CA HIS A 68 -11.17 -13.81 -3.47
C HIS A 68 -10.37 -12.62 -4.02
N VAL A 69 -9.90 -11.73 -3.12
CA VAL A 69 -9.08 -10.57 -3.50
C VAL A 69 -7.78 -11.02 -4.16
N PHE A 70 -7.12 -12.05 -3.62
CA PHE A 70 -5.87 -12.57 -4.18
C PHE A 70 -6.08 -13.23 -5.54
N ALA A 71 -7.16 -14.00 -5.73
CA ALA A 71 -7.50 -14.59 -7.03
C ALA A 71 -7.74 -13.52 -8.10
N GLN A 72 -8.46 -12.44 -7.76
CA GLN A 72 -8.66 -11.31 -8.65
C GLN A 72 -7.34 -10.63 -9.00
N TYR A 73 -6.49 -10.37 -8.00
CA TYR A 73 -5.16 -9.81 -8.20
C TYR A 73 -4.31 -10.68 -9.15
N CYS A 74 -4.30 -12.00 -8.95
CA CYS A 74 -3.60 -12.93 -9.85
C CYS A 74 -4.15 -12.84 -11.27
N PHE A 75 -5.48 -12.85 -11.44
CA PHE A 75 -6.12 -12.75 -12.74
C PHE A 75 -5.75 -11.47 -13.50
N GLU A 76 -5.80 -10.32 -12.82
CA GLU A 76 -5.44 -9.01 -13.38
C GLU A 76 -3.97 -8.93 -13.83
N ASN A 77 -3.09 -9.71 -13.20
CA ASN A 77 -1.67 -9.78 -13.52
C ASN A 77 -1.31 -10.95 -14.47
N GLY A 78 -2.30 -11.69 -14.99
CA GLY A 78 -2.05 -12.85 -15.86
C GLY A 78 -1.36 -14.02 -15.15
N VAL A 79 -1.51 -14.12 -13.83
CA VAL A 79 -1.03 -15.22 -13.00
C VAL A 79 -2.17 -16.21 -12.76
N ASP A 80 -1.92 -17.47 -13.04
CA ASP A 80 -2.88 -18.56 -12.92
C ASP A 80 -2.83 -19.14 -11.49
N LEU A 81 -3.83 -18.82 -10.68
CA LEU A 81 -3.95 -19.33 -9.31
C LEU A 81 -4.45 -20.78 -9.33
N LYS A 82 -3.57 -21.73 -9.00
CA LYS A 82 -3.81 -23.16 -9.16
C LYS A 82 -4.44 -23.84 -7.96
N ARG A 83 -4.20 -23.30 -6.76
CA ARG A 83 -4.66 -23.91 -5.51
C ARG A 83 -4.82 -22.84 -4.45
N ILE A 84 -5.86 -23.00 -3.63
CA ILE A 84 -6.06 -22.28 -2.39
C ILE A 84 -6.29 -23.34 -1.32
N GLU A 85 -5.57 -23.25 -0.21
CA GLU A 85 -5.77 -24.09 0.96
C GLU A 85 -6.00 -23.23 2.18
N VAL A 86 -6.90 -23.68 3.05
CA VAL A 86 -7.15 -23.08 4.36
C VAL A 86 -6.66 -24.08 5.41
N VAL A 87 -5.83 -23.63 6.35
CA VAL A 87 -5.25 -24.46 7.41
C VAL A 87 -5.47 -23.83 8.79
N PRO A 88 -5.40 -24.63 9.88
CA PRO A 88 -5.45 -24.11 11.25
C PRO A 88 -4.31 -23.13 11.53
N ASP A 89 -4.50 -22.22 12.48
CA ASP A 89 -3.45 -21.32 12.97
C ASP A 89 -2.68 -21.85 14.19
N ASP A 90 -3.04 -23.02 14.72
CA ASP A 90 -2.27 -23.72 15.74
C ASP A 90 -1.14 -24.57 15.12
N GLU A 91 0.10 -24.28 15.50
CA GLU A 91 1.29 -25.04 15.07
C GLU A 91 1.24 -26.53 15.46
N ALA A 92 0.51 -26.88 16.52
CA ALA A 92 0.38 -28.26 16.98
C ALA A 92 -0.60 -29.11 16.15
N GLU A 93 -1.44 -28.45 15.34
CA GLU A 93 -2.44 -29.11 14.49
C GLU A 93 -2.02 -29.21 13.02
N MET A 94 -0.78 -28.84 12.69
CA MET A 94 -0.13 -29.04 11.38
C MET A 94 0.38 -30.46 11.18
#